data_AF-Q5P8N4-F1
#
_entry.id   AF-Q5P8N4-F1
#
_cell.length_a   1.000
_cell.length_b   1.000
_cell.length_c   1.000
_cell.angle_alpha   90.00
_cell.angle_beta   90.00
_cell.angle_gamma   90.00
#
_symmetry.space_group_name_H-M   'P 1'
#
loop_
_entity.id
_entity.type
_entity.pdbx_description
1 polymer ?
#
loop_
_entity_poly.entity_id
_entity_poly.type
_entity_poly.pdbx_seq_one_letter_code
_entity_poly.pdbx_strand_id
1 'polypeptide(L)'
;MANAGMRRKYAYGCRTAGRLRDHSEGKQQGNGQHSGDGTLMNEMPPPPIPPHQEDARTQAVITIGHFLEGLGEPGWRGVVLRWLAQFDGLEAYLYPEDDPVLAVRDLLARYVEILEPVDPARLAADLSALPFCRFRAKRGGEKWEPLVESFSAFCRGATVEVWESEHPYPRREVLQIGLLTQFCAAQMRERRG
;
A
#
# COMPACT_ATOMS: atom_id res chain seq x y z
N MET A 1 12.40 9.57 -28.66
CA MET A 1 11.76 10.06 -27.42
C MET A 1 11.38 8.86 -26.58
N ALA A 2 12.19 8.53 -25.56
CA ALA A 2 11.92 7.43 -24.65
C ALA A 2 11.85 8.02 -23.23
N ASN A 3 10.68 7.98 -22.61
CA ASN A 3 10.48 8.42 -21.24
C ASN A 3 11.17 7.42 -20.31
N ALA A 4 12.31 7.82 -19.75
CA ALA A 4 12.96 7.13 -18.65
C ALA A 4 12.15 7.38 -17.37
N GLY A 5 11.06 6.62 -17.20
CA GLY A 5 10.29 6.56 -15.96
C GLY A 5 11.20 6.06 -14.84
N MET A 6 11.55 6.97 -13.96
CA MET A 6 12.40 6.76 -12.79
C MET A 6 11.77 5.67 -11.90
N ARG A 7 12.24 4.43 -12.03
CA ARG A 7 11.85 3.32 -11.16
C ARG A 7 12.41 3.59 -9.78
N ARG A 8 11.59 4.01 -8.82
CA ARG A 8 11.93 3.87 -7.40
C ARG A 8 11.98 2.38 -7.10
N LYS A 9 13.19 1.82 -7.13
CA LYS A 9 13.48 0.48 -6.60
C LYS A 9 13.65 0.66 -5.09
N TYR A 10 12.65 0.22 -4.33
CA TYR A 10 12.70 0.27 -2.87
C TYR A 10 13.63 -0.86 -2.41
N ALA A 11 14.91 -0.54 -2.26
CA ALA A 11 15.85 -1.39 -1.56
C ALA A 11 15.70 -1.10 -0.07
N TYR A 12 15.06 -2.00 0.67
CA TYR A 12 15.18 -2.02 2.12
C TYR A 12 16.61 -2.45 2.49
N GLY A 13 17.53 -1.49 2.45
CA GLY A 13 18.83 -1.59 3.09
C GLY A 13 18.67 -1.28 4.58
N CYS A 14 18.48 -2.32 5.39
CA CYS A 14 18.59 -2.23 6.84
C CYS A 14 20.02 -1.77 7.18
N ARG A 15 20.21 -0.48 7.50
CA ARG A 15 21.47 0.02 8.08
C ARG A 15 21.40 -0.14 9.58
N THR A 16 21.80 -1.30 10.08
CA THR A 16 22.22 -1.48 11.48
C THR A 16 23.75 -1.35 11.59
N ALA A 17 24.15 -0.31 12.32
CA ALA A 17 25.36 -0.13 13.11
C ALA A 17 26.75 -0.55 12.57
N GLY A 18 27.67 0.42 12.53
CA GLY A 18 29.10 0.14 12.36
C GLY A 18 29.97 1.39 12.43
N ARG A 19 30.27 1.84 13.65
CA ARG A 19 31.32 2.83 13.96
C ARG A 19 32.68 2.28 13.49
N LEU A 20 33.38 2.98 12.60
CA LEU A 20 34.84 2.95 12.50
C LEU A 20 35.36 4.14 11.69
N ARG A 21 36.59 4.50 12.05
CA ARG A 21 37.26 5.78 11.89
C ARG A 21 37.79 6.07 10.49
N ASP A 22 38.02 7.37 10.30
CA ASP A 22 39.20 8.02 9.72
C ASP A 22 39.54 7.93 8.22
N HIS A 23 39.97 9.12 7.80
CA HIS A 23 40.97 9.47 6.80
C HIS A 23 40.62 9.49 5.31
N SER A 24 40.64 10.74 4.86
CA SER A 24 40.77 11.29 3.52
C SER A 24 41.91 10.72 2.68
N GLU A 25 41.73 10.93 1.37
CA GLU A 25 42.71 11.02 0.26
C GLU A 25 43.15 9.74 -0.46
N GLY A 26 42.98 9.77 -1.79
CA GLY A 26 43.58 8.81 -2.71
C GLY A 26 42.89 8.75 -4.07
N LYS A 27 43.28 9.63 -5.01
CA LYS A 27 43.01 9.47 -6.46
C LYS A 27 43.55 8.11 -6.94
N GLN A 28 42.82 7.42 -7.82
CA GLN A 28 43.42 6.72 -8.96
C GLN A 28 42.39 6.34 -10.04
N GLN A 29 42.74 6.66 -11.28
CA GLN A 29 42.11 6.19 -12.52
C GLN A 29 42.45 4.70 -12.73
N GLY A 30 41.49 3.93 -13.21
CA GLY A 30 41.70 2.54 -13.63
C GLY A 30 40.56 2.06 -14.52
N ASN A 31 40.86 1.94 -15.80
CA ASN A 31 40.03 1.33 -16.83
C ASN A 31 40.02 -0.20 -16.62
N GLY A 32 38.84 -0.84 -16.60
CA GLY A 32 38.74 -2.29 -16.49
C GLY A 32 37.34 -2.78 -16.82
N GLN A 33 37.21 -3.40 -18.00
CA GLN A 33 36.08 -4.27 -18.33
C GLN A 33 36.02 -5.41 -17.30
N HIS A 34 34.83 -5.64 -16.73
CA HIS A 34 34.50 -6.88 -16.05
C HIS A 34 33.17 -7.41 -16.60
N SER A 35 33.29 -8.60 -17.16
CA SER A 35 32.21 -9.52 -17.51
C SER A 35 31.36 -9.86 -16.29
N GLY A 36 30.16 -10.36 -16.57
CA GLY A 36 29.07 -10.52 -15.63
C GLY A 36 29.43 -11.16 -14.30
N ASP A 37 28.90 -10.55 -13.26
CA ASP A 37 28.37 -11.29 -12.13
C ASP A 37 27.09 -10.57 -11.71
N GLY A 38 25.96 -11.05 -12.23
CA GLY A 38 24.65 -10.57 -11.86
C GLY A 38 24.37 -11.05 -10.45
N THR A 39 24.92 -10.35 -9.47
CA THR A 39 24.70 -10.61 -8.05
C THR A 39 23.20 -10.76 -7.82
N LEU A 40 22.78 -11.99 -7.54
CA LEU A 40 21.47 -12.31 -7.00
C LEU A 40 21.29 -11.40 -5.79
N MET A 41 20.50 -10.35 -5.96
CA MET A 41 20.06 -9.50 -4.87
C MET A 41 19.36 -10.43 -3.89
N ASN A 42 20.02 -10.69 -2.75
CA ASN A 42 19.55 -11.58 -1.70
C ASN A 42 18.04 -11.39 -1.49
N GLU A 43 17.30 -12.46 -1.76
CA GLU A 43 15.88 -12.62 -1.55
C GLU A 43 15.59 -12.66 -0.04
N MET A 44 15.83 -11.53 0.64
CA MET A 44 15.54 -11.42 2.06
C MET A 44 14.04 -11.21 2.23
N PRO A 45 13.36 -11.99 3.10
CA PRO A 45 11.96 -11.75 3.40
C PRO A 45 11.79 -10.32 3.94
N PRO A 46 10.61 -9.69 3.74
CA PRO A 46 10.36 -8.36 4.24
C PRO A 46 10.60 -8.34 5.76
N PRO A 47 11.25 -7.29 6.30
CA PRO A 47 11.43 -7.18 7.74
C PRO A 47 10.06 -7.15 8.43
N PRO A 48 9.95 -7.67 9.66
CA PRO A 48 8.73 -7.56 10.43
C PRO A 48 8.39 -6.09 10.68
N ILE A 49 7.09 -5.78 10.67
CA ILE A 49 6.59 -4.43 10.97
C ILE A 49 7.02 -4.08 12.40
N PRO A 50 7.63 -2.90 12.64
CA PRO A 50 7.96 -2.47 13.99
C PRO A 50 6.71 -2.43 14.89
N PRO A 51 6.78 -2.86 16.17
CA PRO A 51 5.60 -2.94 17.05
C PRO A 51 4.80 -1.63 17.18
N HIS A 52 5.49 -0.48 17.21
CA HIS A 52 4.84 0.83 17.28
C HIS A 52 3.99 1.16 16.04
N GLN A 53 4.32 0.57 14.88
CA GLN A 53 3.50 0.70 13.67
C GLN A 53 2.27 -0.21 13.74
N GLU A 54 2.39 -1.40 14.34
CA GLU A 54 1.24 -2.29 14.58
C GLU A 54 0.20 -1.65 15.51
N ASP A 55 0.65 -1.01 16.60
CA ASP A 55 -0.23 -0.26 17.51
C ASP A 55 -0.94 0.89 16.78
N ALA A 56 -0.20 1.66 15.98
CA ALA A 56 -0.76 2.77 15.21
C ALA A 56 -1.81 2.29 14.19
N ARG A 57 -1.58 1.14 13.54
CA ARG A 57 -2.55 0.53 12.61
C ARG A 57 -3.79 0.03 13.33
N THR A 58 -3.61 -0.63 14.47
CA THR A 58 -4.73 -1.10 15.30
C THR A 58 -5.61 0.07 15.71
N GLN A 59 -5.00 1.15 16.19
CA GLN A 59 -5.71 2.37 16.53
C GLN A 59 -6.40 2.99 15.32
N ALA A 60 -5.74 3.02 14.16
CA ALA A 60 -6.31 3.56 12.92
C ALA A 60 -7.55 2.77 12.45
N VAL A 61 -7.55 1.44 12.56
CA VAL A 61 -8.73 0.60 12.22
C VAL A 61 -9.94 0.96 13.10
N ILE A 62 -9.72 1.16 14.40
CA ILE A 62 -10.77 1.60 15.34
C ILE A 62 -11.28 2.98 14.94
N THR A 63 -10.37 3.92 14.69
CA THR A 63 -10.69 5.30 14.30
C THR A 63 -11.45 5.37 12.97
N ILE A 64 -11.13 4.55 11.97
CA ILE A 64 -11.89 4.46 10.71
C ILE A 64 -13.35 4.14 10.98
N GLY A 65 -13.63 3.19 11.89
CA GLY A 65 -15.00 2.86 12.29
C GLY A 65 -15.73 4.07 12.88
N HIS A 66 -15.09 4.77 13.82
CA HIS A 66 -15.68 5.96 14.45
C HIS A 66 -15.90 7.11 13.48
N PHE A 67 -15.00 7.34 12.53
CA PHE A 67 -15.20 8.37 11.51
C PHE A 67 -16.39 8.05 10.61
N LEU A 68 -16.53 6.80 10.14
CA LEU A 68 -17.67 6.42 9.31
C LEU A 68 -19.01 6.50 10.08
N GLU A 69 -19.01 6.13 11.37
CA GLU A 69 -20.16 6.32 12.25
C GLU A 69 -20.50 7.81 12.43
N GLY A 70 -19.50 8.65 12.71
CA GLY A 70 -19.66 10.10 12.88
C GLY A 70 -20.11 10.82 11.61
N LEU A 71 -19.75 10.30 10.43
CA LEU A 71 -20.19 10.78 9.12
C LEU A 71 -21.61 10.30 8.75
N GLY A 72 -22.26 9.50 9.60
CA GLY A 72 -23.59 8.96 9.33
C GLY A 72 -23.62 7.81 8.31
N GLU A 73 -22.47 7.21 8.03
CA GLU A 73 -22.27 6.23 6.96
C GLU A 73 -21.70 4.89 7.48
N PRO A 74 -22.35 4.25 8.48
CA PRO A 74 -21.81 3.03 9.11
C PRO A 74 -21.72 1.83 8.14
N GLY A 75 -22.55 1.80 7.09
CA GLY A 75 -22.54 0.75 6.07
C GLY A 75 -21.23 0.66 5.29
N TRP A 76 -20.44 1.75 5.25
CA TRP A 76 -19.10 1.74 4.65
C TRP A 76 -18.07 0.97 5.46
N ARG A 77 -18.25 0.80 6.79
CA ARG A 77 -17.24 0.21 7.67
C ARG A 77 -16.82 -1.18 7.19
N GLY A 78 -17.79 -2.07 6.97
CA GLY A 78 -17.50 -3.42 6.50
C GLY A 78 -16.91 -3.45 5.09
N VAL A 79 -17.29 -2.51 4.22
CA VAL A 79 -16.78 -2.41 2.85
C VAL A 79 -15.31 -2.00 2.86
N VAL A 80 -14.98 -0.92 3.57
CA VAL A 80 -13.62 -0.39 3.68
C VAL A 80 -12.69 -1.42 4.33
N LEU A 81 -13.08 -2.07 5.42
CA LEU A 81 -12.22 -3.05 6.09
C LEU A 81 -11.96 -4.29 5.23
N ARG A 82 -12.96 -4.80 4.51
CA ARG A 82 -12.76 -5.92 3.57
C ARG A 82 -11.89 -5.53 2.38
N TRP A 83 -12.01 -4.30 1.91
CA TRP A 83 -11.16 -3.79 0.83
C TRP A 83 -9.72 -3.61 1.30
N LEU A 84 -9.50 -3.02 2.48
CA LEU A 84 -8.17 -2.90 3.10
C LEU A 84 -7.52 -4.26 3.35
N ALA A 85 -8.29 -5.29 3.71
CA ALA A 85 -7.77 -6.65 3.88
C ALA A 85 -7.15 -7.24 2.59
N GLN A 86 -7.49 -6.70 1.41
CA GLN A 86 -6.78 -7.09 0.17
C GLN A 86 -5.33 -6.62 0.16
N PHE A 87 -5.02 -5.51 0.83
CA PHE A 87 -3.68 -4.92 0.89
C PHE A 87 -2.89 -5.36 2.12
N ASP A 88 -3.42 -6.30 2.91
CA ASP A 88 -2.77 -6.81 4.11
C ASP A 88 -1.37 -7.39 3.82
N GLY A 89 -0.38 -6.92 4.56
CA GLY A 89 1.04 -7.27 4.41
C GLY A 89 1.81 -6.39 3.43
N LEU A 90 1.13 -5.54 2.64
CA LEU A 90 1.80 -4.63 1.71
C LEU A 90 2.62 -3.59 2.46
N GLU A 91 2.16 -3.14 3.63
CA GLU A 91 2.81 -2.14 4.48
C GLU A 91 4.26 -2.49 4.83
N ALA A 92 4.62 -3.77 4.86
CA ALA A 92 6.00 -4.20 5.10
C ALA A 92 6.98 -3.82 3.97
N TYR A 93 6.44 -3.39 2.82
CA TYR A 93 7.18 -2.97 1.62
C TYR A 93 7.03 -1.46 1.34
N LEU A 94 6.28 -0.74 2.16
CA LEU A 94 5.93 0.66 1.94
C LEU A 94 6.56 1.58 3.00
N TYR A 95 6.73 2.84 2.64
CA TYR A 95 6.97 3.87 3.64
C TYR A 95 5.71 4.08 4.49
N PRO A 96 5.83 4.49 5.77
CA PRO A 96 4.67 4.68 6.65
C PRO A 96 3.59 5.60 6.08
N GLU A 97 3.96 6.62 5.31
CA GLU A 97 3.02 7.54 4.63
C GLU A 97 2.17 6.87 3.53
N ASP A 98 2.63 5.73 3.00
CA ASP A 98 1.94 4.95 1.99
C ASP A 98 1.17 3.76 2.60
N ASP A 99 1.17 3.60 3.92
CA ASP A 99 0.43 2.54 4.61
C ASP A 99 -1.08 2.62 4.26
N PRO A 100 -1.69 1.54 3.74
CA PRO A 100 -3.09 1.56 3.30
C PRO A 100 -4.08 1.95 4.40
N VAL A 101 -3.87 1.46 5.62
CA VAL A 101 -4.76 1.72 6.76
C VAL A 101 -4.64 3.17 7.21
N LEU A 102 -3.41 3.68 7.32
CA LEU A 102 -3.17 5.07 7.71
C LEU A 102 -3.70 6.04 6.64
N ALA A 103 -3.48 5.75 5.36
CA ALA A 103 -3.97 6.57 4.26
C ALA A 103 -5.51 6.69 4.23
N VAL A 104 -6.23 5.59 4.51
CA VAL A 104 -7.70 5.61 4.61
C VAL A 104 -8.16 6.39 5.84
N ARG A 105 -7.53 6.20 7.00
CA ARG A 105 -7.83 6.99 8.21
C ARG A 105 -7.69 8.48 7.93
N ASP A 106 -6.60 8.89 7.29
CA ASP A 106 -6.31 10.30 7.01
C ASP A 106 -7.25 10.89 5.97
N LEU A 107 -7.72 10.09 5.01
CA LEU A 107 -8.79 10.50 4.11
C LEU A 107 -10.08 10.81 4.87
N LEU A 108 -10.51 9.92 5.74
CA LEU A 108 -11.75 10.09 6.50
C LEU A 108 -11.66 11.22 7.53
N ALA A 109 -10.49 11.45 8.12
CA ALA A 109 -10.26 12.60 8.99
C ALA A 109 -10.59 13.92 8.26
N ARG A 110 -10.17 14.07 7.00
CA ARG A 110 -10.50 15.25 6.19
C ARG A 110 -12.00 15.44 5.96
N TYR A 111 -12.74 14.34 5.76
CA TYR A 111 -14.21 14.40 5.65
C TYR A 111 -14.87 14.89 6.94
N VAL A 112 -14.39 14.40 8.09
CA VAL A 112 -14.88 14.84 9.40
C VAL A 112 -14.57 16.31 9.64
N GLU A 113 -13.37 16.77 9.27
CA GLU A 113 -12.94 18.17 9.44
C GLU A 113 -13.81 19.16 8.64
N ILE A 114 -14.21 18.80 7.41
CA ILE A 114 -15.03 19.68 6.57
C ILE A 114 -16.53 19.61 6.87
N LEU A 115 -16.97 18.67 7.74
CA LEU A 115 -18.37 18.46 8.13
C LEU A 115 -19.34 18.27 6.95
N GLU A 116 -18.85 17.75 5.83
CA GLU A 116 -19.68 17.48 4.66
C GLU A 116 -20.34 16.10 4.74
N PRO A 117 -21.63 15.98 4.39
CA PRO A 117 -22.25 14.69 4.15
C PRO A 117 -21.46 13.90 3.11
N VAL A 118 -21.19 12.64 3.41
CA VAL A 118 -20.44 11.77 2.52
C VAL A 118 -21.35 11.32 1.38
N ASP A 119 -21.10 11.80 0.17
CA ASP A 119 -21.63 11.15 -1.04
C ASP A 119 -20.89 9.82 -1.25
N PRO A 120 -21.59 8.66 -1.25
CA PRO A 120 -20.96 7.36 -1.47
C PRO A 120 -20.15 7.29 -2.78
N ALA A 121 -20.62 7.92 -3.86
CA ALA A 121 -19.92 7.94 -5.14
C ALA A 121 -18.60 8.69 -5.05
N ARG A 122 -18.61 9.82 -4.35
CA ARG A 122 -17.42 10.62 -4.06
C ARG A 122 -16.43 9.87 -3.17
N LEU A 123 -16.88 9.27 -2.06
CA LEU A 123 -16.00 8.51 -1.17
C LEU A 123 -15.32 7.34 -1.89
N ALA A 124 -16.06 6.59 -2.71
CA ALA A 124 -15.49 5.52 -3.52
C ALA A 124 -14.43 6.05 -4.53
N ALA A 125 -14.69 7.22 -5.12
CA ALA A 125 -13.74 7.87 -6.03
C ALA A 125 -12.46 8.28 -5.31
N ASP A 126 -12.57 8.80 -4.09
CA ASP A 126 -11.42 9.27 -3.31
C ASP A 126 -10.62 8.11 -2.70
N LEU A 127 -11.30 7.05 -2.22
CA LEU A 127 -10.64 5.80 -1.79
C LEU A 127 -9.83 5.17 -2.91
N SER A 128 -10.42 5.03 -4.12
CA SER A 128 -9.74 4.46 -5.29
C SER A 128 -8.59 5.32 -5.83
N ALA A 129 -8.46 6.56 -5.36
CA ALA A 129 -7.38 7.48 -5.72
C ALA A 129 -6.20 7.47 -4.74
N LEU A 130 -6.29 6.72 -3.63
CA LEU A 130 -5.24 6.71 -2.61
C LEU A 130 -3.91 6.18 -3.18
N PRO A 131 -2.76 6.72 -2.72
CA PRO A 131 -1.45 6.40 -3.31
C PRO A 131 -1.14 4.90 -3.35
N PHE A 132 -1.48 4.17 -2.29
CA PHE A 132 -1.20 2.74 -2.19
C PHE A 132 -1.86 1.91 -3.31
N CYS A 133 -2.94 2.40 -3.94
CA CYS A 133 -3.58 1.74 -5.08
C CYS A 133 -2.69 1.68 -6.33
N ARG A 134 -1.57 2.40 -6.37
CA ARG A 134 -0.58 2.38 -7.46
C ARG A 134 0.47 1.30 -7.31
N PHE A 135 0.57 0.69 -6.13
CA PHE A 135 1.55 -0.36 -5.90
C PHE A 135 1.12 -1.67 -6.52
N ARG A 136 2.11 -2.36 -7.06
CA ARG A 136 1.96 -3.64 -7.73
C ARG A 136 3.02 -4.59 -7.23
N ALA A 137 2.73 -5.87 -7.37
CA ALA A 137 3.67 -6.91 -6.99
C ALA A 137 3.72 -8.03 -8.02
N LYS A 138 4.88 -8.68 -8.09
CA LYS A 138 5.08 -9.90 -8.89
C LYS A 138 5.94 -10.90 -8.15
N ARG A 139 5.66 -12.17 -8.43
CA ARG A 139 6.44 -13.33 -7.98
C ARG A 139 6.80 -14.15 -9.21
N GLY A 140 8.06 -14.12 -9.61
CA GLY A 140 8.48 -14.69 -10.89
C GLY A 140 7.70 -14.08 -12.06
N GLY A 141 6.88 -14.89 -12.74
CA GLY A 141 6.01 -14.46 -13.85
C GLY A 141 4.58 -14.05 -13.44
N GLU A 142 4.16 -14.32 -12.21
CA GLU A 142 2.81 -14.04 -11.72
C GLU A 142 2.71 -12.61 -11.17
N LYS A 143 1.59 -11.93 -11.44
CA LYS A 143 1.31 -10.59 -10.93
C LYS A 143 0.19 -10.66 -9.91
N TRP A 144 0.32 -9.90 -8.84
CA TRP A 144 -0.72 -9.77 -7.84
C TRP A 144 -1.92 -9.00 -8.40
N GLU A 145 -3.12 -9.53 -8.17
CA GLU A 145 -4.39 -8.91 -8.54
C GLU A 145 -5.20 -8.58 -7.26
N PRO A 146 -5.22 -7.31 -6.81
CA PRO A 146 -5.84 -6.90 -5.55
C PRO A 146 -7.35 -7.13 -5.44
N LEU A 147 -8.03 -7.42 -6.55
CA LEU A 147 -9.47 -7.74 -6.57
C LEU A 147 -9.74 -9.24 -6.53
N VAL A 148 -8.71 -10.08 -6.64
CA VAL A 148 -8.82 -11.54 -6.69
C VAL A 148 -8.33 -12.17 -5.39
N GLU A 149 -7.19 -11.70 -4.86
CA GLU A 149 -6.60 -12.22 -3.62
C GLU A 149 -5.89 -11.13 -2.82
N SER A 150 -5.72 -11.36 -1.51
CA SER A 150 -4.94 -10.44 -0.66
C SER A 150 -3.46 -10.51 -0.98
N PHE A 151 -2.73 -9.44 -0.68
CA PHE A 151 -1.28 -9.36 -0.88
C PHE A 151 -0.55 -10.42 -0.03
N SER A 152 -0.94 -10.60 1.24
CA SER A 152 -0.41 -11.65 2.12
C SER A 152 -0.63 -13.06 1.54
N ALA A 153 -1.82 -13.33 0.99
CA ALA A 153 -2.14 -14.60 0.33
C ALA A 153 -1.38 -14.80 -0.99
N PHE A 154 -1.13 -13.73 -1.74
CA PHE A 154 -0.30 -13.76 -2.94
C PHE A 154 1.15 -14.11 -2.61
N CYS A 155 1.73 -13.49 -1.57
CA CYS A 155 3.12 -13.71 -1.19
C CYS A 155 3.38 -15.17 -0.80
N ARG A 156 2.49 -15.81 0.00
CA ARG A 156 2.67 -17.18 0.54
C ARG A 156 4.05 -17.43 1.17
N GLY A 157 4.63 -16.41 1.80
CA GLY A 157 5.98 -16.46 2.37
C GLY A 157 7.12 -16.45 1.34
N ALA A 158 6.83 -16.25 0.06
CA ALA A 158 7.84 -16.07 -0.99
C ALA A 158 8.24 -14.59 -1.12
N THR A 159 9.45 -14.38 -1.59
CA THR A 159 9.94 -13.04 -1.96
C THR A 159 9.17 -12.52 -3.16
N VAL A 160 8.73 -11.26 -3.08
CA VAL A 160 8.02 -10.57 -4.16
C VAL A 160 8.73 -9.28 -4.53
N GLU A 161 8.65 -8.90 -5.80
CA GLU A 161 9.07 -7.57 -6.25
C GLU A 161 7.87 -6.63 -6.16
N VAL A 162 7.97 -5.58 -5.35
CA VAL A 162 6.96 -4.52 -5.23
C VAL A 162 7.45 -3.26 -5.94
N TRP A 163 6.58 -2.61 -6.71
CA TRP A 163 6.88 -1.34 -7.37
C TRP A 163 5.66 -0.43 -7.45
N GLU A 164 5.89 0.87 -7.45
CA GLU A 164 4.89 1.89 -7.74
C GLU A 164 4.71 2.02 -9.26
N SER A 165 3.45 2.10 -9.72
CA SER A 165 3.12 2.36 -11.13
C SER A 165 2.51 3.74 -11.32
N GLU A 166 2.56 4.27 -12.55
CA GLU A 166 2.03 5.61 -12.86
C GLU A 166 0.52 5.72 -12.64
N HIS A 167 -0.19 4.60 -12.79
CA HIS A 167 -1.64 4.53 -12.67
C HIS A 167 -2.06 3.42 -11.72
N PRO A 168 -3.15 3.62 -10.94
CA PRO A 168 -3.69 2.60 -10.05
C PRO A 168 -3.87 1.23 -10.70
N TYR A 169 -3.75 0.18 -9.90
CA TYR A 169 -4.12 -1.18 -10.27
C TYR A 169 -5.06 -1.84 -9.26
N PRO A 170 -6.18 -2.40 -9.74
CA PRO A 170 -6.78 -2.18 -11.06
C PRO A 170 -7.06 -0.70 -11.36
N ARG A 171 -7.48 -0.39 -12.59
CA ARG A 171 -7.78 1.01 -12.95
C ARG A 171 -8.75 1.63 -11.94
N ARG A 172 -8.61 2.92 -11.68
CA ARG A 172 -9.37 3.64 -10.66
C ARG A 172 -10.88 3.41 -10.79
N GLU A 173 -11.39 3.43 -12.01
CA GLU A 173 -12.82 3.25 -12.30
C GLU A 173 -13.31 1.86 -11.86
N VAL A 174 -12.46 0.83 -12.04
CA VAL A 174 -12.78 -0.55 -11.64
C VAL A 174 -12.80 -0.66 -10.12
N LEU A 175 -11.83 -0.06 -9.43
CA LEU A 175 -11.80 -0.01 -7.96
C LEU A 175 -13.03 0.72 -7.41
N GLN A 176 -13.37 1.87 -7.98
CA GLN A 176 -14.53 2.66 -7.59
C GLN A 176 -15.85 1.89 -7.78
N ILE A 177 -16.06 1.28 -8.95
CA ILE A 177 -17.26 0.47 -9.23
C ILE A 177 -17.34 -0.71 -8.25
N GLY A 178 -16.21 -1.35 -7.96
CA GLY A 178 -16.14 -2.46 -7.00
C GLY A 178 -16.56 -2.03 -5.59
N LEU A 179 -16.03 -0.91 -5.10
CA LEU A 179 -16.39 -0.34 -3.79
C LEU A 179 -17.88 0.02 -3.71
N LEU A 180 -18.42 0.70 -4.72
CA LEU A 180 -19.84 1.07 -4.77
C LEU A 180 -20.76 -0.14 -4.82
N THR A 181 -20.42 -1.14 -5.62
CA THR A 181 -21.20 -2.38 -5.71
C THR A 181 -21.27 -3.08 -4.36
N GLN A 182 -20.15 -3.14 -3.63
CA GLN A 182 -20.11 -3.71 -2.29
C GLN A 182 -20.91 -2.88 -1.28
N PHE A 183 -20.86 -1.55 -1.36
CA PHE A 183 -21.64 -0.66 -0.51
C PHE A 183 -23.15 -0.80 -0.75
N CYS A 184 -23.59 -0.73 -2.00
CA CYS A 184 -25.00 -0.95 -2.34
C CYS A 184 -25.50 -2.33 -1.89
N ALA A 185 -24.68 -3.37 -2.03
CA ALA A 185 -25.01 -4.71 -1.54
C ALA A 185 -25.13 -4.77 -0.01
N ALA A 186 -24.27 -4.05 0.73
CA ALA A 186 -24.36 -3.95 2.19
C ALA A 186 -25.66 -3.25 2.63
N GLN A 187 -25.97 -2.10 2.03
CA GLN A 187 -27.20 -1.33 2.28
C GLN A 187 -28.47 -2.16 2.06
N MET A 188 -28.51 -2.97 1.00
CA MET A 188 -29.66 -3.84 0.74
C MET A 188 -29.83 -4.97 1.78
N ARG A 189 -28.74 -5.43 2.40
CA ARG A 189 -28.82 -6.45 3.47
C ARG A 189 -29.34 -5.85 4.76
N GLU A 190 -28.89 -4.65 5.11
CA GLU A 190 -29.34 -3.93 6.31
C GLU A 190 -30.84 -3.61 6.29
N ARG A 191 -31.41 -3.30 5.12
CA ARG A 191 -32.86 -3.04 4.96
C ARG A 191 -33.74 -4.28 5.06
N ARG A 192 -33.17 -5.49 5.02
CA ARG A 192 -33.91 -6.77 5.04
C ARG A 192 -33.88 -7.46 6.40
N GLY A 193 -33.02 -7.01 7.32
CA GLY A 193 -32.94 -7.50 8.71
C GLY A 193 -33.76 -6.62 9.63
#